data_AF-A0A7W7W2Q0-F1
#
_entry.id   AF-A0A7W7W2Q0-F1
#
_cell.length_a   1.000
_cell.length_b   1.000
_cell.length_c   1.000
_cell.angle_alpha   90.00
_cell.angle_beta   90.00
_cell.angle_gamma   90.00
#
_symmetry.space_group_name_H-M   'P 1'
#
loop_
_entity.id
_entity.type
_entity.pdbx_description
1 polymer ?
#
loop_
_entity_poly.entity_id
_entity_poly.type
_entity_poly.pdbx_seq_one_letter_code
_entity_poly.pdbx_strand_id
1 'polypeptide(L)'
;MADEHHEDHGNTLSAWFLTLSWSAAWSVSGVFIILGGDLIQWTIVGVVLSVACAGIAGALKMAGFGRREPRPAPLTPEEWSAQQNAVAGDGDDAKGGSDGDTGKEPETVSAG
;
A
#
# COMPACT_ATOMS: atom_id res chain seq x y z
N MET A 1 -9.93 -2.73 28.88
CA MET A 1 -10.44 -2.91 27.51
C MET A 1 -9.85 -1.76 26.72
N ALA A 2 -8.75 -2.04 26.02
CA ALA A 2 -8.17 -1.07 25.10
C ALA A 2 -8.93 -1.23 23.80
N ASP A 3 -9.78 -0.26 23.46
CA ASP A 3 -10.22 -0.10 22.09
C ASP A 3 -8.99 0.27 21.28
N GLU A 4 -8.28 -0.74 20.79
CA GLU A 4 -7.22 -0.61 19.80
C GLU A 4 -7.87 -0.22 18.47
N HIS A 5 -8.32 1.03 18.44
CA HIS A 5 -8.72 1.75 17.24
C HIS A 5 -7.44 2.12 16.47
N HIS A 6 -6.65 1.10 16.10
CA HIS A 6 -5.68 1.25 15.03
C HIS A 6 -6.49 1.47 13.76
N GLU A 7 -6.80 2.73 13.50
CA GLU A 7 -7.19 3.14 12.16
C GLU A 7 -6.13 2.59 11.23
N ASP A 8 -6.54 1.67 10.35
CA ASP A 8 -5.65 1.00 9.42
C ASP A 8 -5.11 2.06 8.46
N HIS A 9 -3.99 2.68 8.83
CA HIS A 9 -3.30 3.74 8.10
C HIS A 9 -2.63 3.21 6.83
N GLY A 10 -2.68 1.88 6.59
CA GLY A 10 -1.82 1.19 5.63
C GLY A 10 -2.09 1.48 4.16
N ASN A 11 -3.28 1.94 3.75
CA ASN A 11 -3.55 2.24 2.34
C ASN A 11 -4.68 3.26 2.10
N THR A 12 -4.63 4.44 2.72
CA THR A 12 -5.57 5.54 2.40
C THR A 12 -4.83 6.69 1.75
N LEU A 13 -5.50 7.47 0.90
CA LEU A 13 -4.89 8.63 0.24
C LEU A 13 -4.42 9.67 1.28
N SER A 14 -5.20 9.86 2.35
CA SER A 14 -4.81 10.74 3.47
C SER A 14 -3.51 10.28 4.17
N ALA A 15 -3.31 8.97 4.34
CA ALA A 15 -2.10 8.43 4.95
C ALA A 15 -0.90 8.53 4.00
N TRP A 16 -1.07 8.20 2.72
CA TRP A 16 -0.02 8.35 1.71
C TRP A 16 0.42 9.81 1.54
N PHE A 17 -0.55 10.74 1.54
CA PHE A 17 -0.25 12.16 1.52
C PHE A 17 0.63 12.56 2.71
N LEU A 18 0.28 12.16 3.93
CA LEU A 18 1.05 12.50 5.12
C LEU A 18 2.48 11.94 5.05
N THR A 19 2.62 10.67 4.69
CA THR A 19 3.92 10.01 4.59
C THR A 19 4.84 10.68 3.55
N LEU A 20 4.32 10.96 2.35
CA LEU A 20 5.10 11.56 1.28
C LEU A 20 5.44 13.02 1.58
N SER A 21 4.48 13.81 2.06
CA SER A 21 4.68 15.23 2.38
C SER A 21 5.65 15.42 3.55
N TRP A 22 5.56 14.57 4.58
CA TRP A 22 6.50 14.56 5.69
C TRP A 22 7.91 14.17 5.25
N SER A 23 8.04 13.13 4.42
CA SER A 23 9.34 12.71 3.86
C SER A 23 9.96 13.82 3.01
N ALA A 24 9.15 14.52 2.20
CA ALA A 24 9.59 15.65 1.39
C ALA A 24 10.06 16.82 2.26
N ALA A 25 9.30 17.18 3.32
CA ALA A 25 9.65 18.26 4.23
C ALA A 25 11.03 18.05 4.89
N TRP A 26 11.30 16.83 5.37
CA TRP A 26 12.57 16.50 5.99
C TRP A 26 13.70 16.29 4.98
N SER A 27 13.40 15.81 3.78
CA SER A 27 14.38 15.75 2.69
C SER A 27 14.87 17.14 2.31
N VAL A 28 13.97 18.10 2.12
CA VAL A 28 14.31 19.49 1.82
C VAL A 28 15.13 20.10 2.95
N SER A 29 14.65 19.98 4.19
CA SER A 29 15.35 20.52 5.36
C SER A 29 16.76 19.92 5.50
N GLY A 30 16.88 18.60 5.35
CA GLY A 30 18.16 17.88 5.40
C GLY A 30 19.13 18.33 4.32
N VAL A 31 18.67 18.48 3.07
CA VAL A 31 19.52 18.99 1.97
C VAL A 31 20.05 20.38 2.29
N PHE A 32 19.20 21.30 2.76
CA PHE A 32 19.66 22.65 3.07
C PHE A 32 20.62 22.70 4.26
N ILE A 33 20.44 21.85 5.28
CA ILE A 33 21.39 21.71 6.39
C ILE A 33 22.74 21.19 5.86
N ILE A 34 22.74 20.16 5.02
CA ILE A 34 23.97 19.59 4.42
C ILE A 34 24.71 20.62 3.57
N LEU A 35 23.99 21.49 2.87
CA LEU A 35 24.58 22.57 2.07
C LEU A 35 25.02 23.80 2.90
N GLY A 36 25.05 23.69 4.22
CA GLY A 36 25.56 24.73 5.13
C GLY A 36 24.51 25.74 5.60
N GLY A 37 23.22 25.44 5.44
CA GLY A 37 22.14 26.22 6.01
C GLY A 37 22.10 26.12 7.55
N ASP A 38 21.55 27.14 8.20
CA ASP A 38 21.43 27.17 9.67
C ASP A 38 20.57 26.01 10.18
N LEU A 39 21.14 25.21 11.09
CA LEU A 39 20.52 23.99 11.62
C LEU A 39 19.20 24.29 12.33
N ILE A 40 19.18 25.33 13.16
CA ILE A 40 18.01 25.66 13.99
C ILE A 40 16.88 26.15 13.09
N GLN A 41 17.18 27.07 12.17
CA GLN A 41 16.21 27.61 11.22
C GLN A 41 15.57 26.50 10.38
N TRP A 42 16.37 25.63 9.75
CA TRP A 42 15.82 24.58 8.89
C TRP A 42 15.10 23.49 9.68
N THR A 43 15.49 23.25 10.92
CA THR A 43 14.74 22.36 11.83
C THR A 43 13.37 22.96 12.16
N ILE A 44 13.30 24.26 12.48
CA ILE A 44 12.02 24.95 12.73
C ILE A 44 11.12 24.87 11.49
N VAL A 45 11.67 25.12 10.30
CA VAL A 45 10.94 24.97 9.03
C VAL A 45 10.38 23.55 8.87
N GLY A 46 11.20 22.52 9.09
CA GLY A 46 10.77 21.12 9.02
C GLY A 46 9.64 20.78 9.99
N VAL A 47 9.70 21.31 11.23
CA VAL A 47 8.64 21.13 12.23
C VAL A 47 7.34 21.83 11.82
N VAL A 48 7.42 23.10 11.40
CA VAL A 48 6.24 23.86 10.95
C VAL A 48 5.56 23.17 9.76
N LEU A 49 6.36 22.72 8.78
CA LEU A 49 5.85 21.95 7.64
C LEU A 49 5.21 20.63 8.09
N SER A 50 5.80 19.92 9.05
CA SER A 50 5.24 18.67 9.58
C SER A 50 3.86 18.89 10.21
N VAL A 51 3.69 19.96 11.00
CA VAL A 51 2.39 20.33 11.60
C VAL A 51 1.36 20.66 10.52
N ALA A 52 1.74 21.43 9.51
CA ALA A 52 0.85 21.76 8.39
C ALA A 52 0.42 20.51 7.61
N CYS A 53 1.35 19.59 7.32
CA CYS A 53 1.06 18.32 6.64
C CYS A 53 0.09 17.45 7.46
N ALA A 54 0.28 17.36 8.78
CA ALA A 54 -0.62 16.64 9.68
C ALA A 54 -2.03 17.24 9.67
N GLY A 55 -2.15 18.56 9.72
CA GLY A 55 -3.43 19.26 9.62
C GLY A 55 -4.17 18.95 8.32
N ILE A 56 -3.46 19.02 7.18
CA ILE A 56 -4.04 18.71 5.86
C ILE A 56 -4.45 17.23 5.78
N ALA A 57 -3.63 16.30 6.27
CA ALA A 57 -3.96 14.88 6.29
C ALA A 57 -5.22 14.60 7.13
N GLY A 58 -5.35 15.24 8.28
CA GLY A 58 -6.56 15.19 9.11
C GLY A 58 -7.80 15.72 8.36
N ALA A 59 -7.66 16.83 7.63
CA ALA A 59 -8.75 17.38 6.83
C ALA A 59 -9.14 16.45 5.65
N LEU A 60 -8.17 15.84 4.97
CA LEU A 60 -8.42 14.85 3.90
C LEU A 60 -9.17 13.64 4.44
N LYS A 61 -8.80 13.18 5.63
CA LYS A 61 -9.49 12.10 6.32
C LYS A 61 -10.95 12.47 6.61
N MET A 62 -11.21 13.67 7.14
CA MET A 62 -12.56 14.19 7.39
C MET A 62 -13.38 14.36 6.09
N ALA A 63 -12.73 14.70 4.98
CA ALA A 63 -13.35 14.79 3.66
C ALA A 63 -13.65 13.40 3.01
N GLY A 64 -13.40 12.31 3.72
CA GLY A 64 -13.72 10.96 3.26
C GLY A 64 -12.68 10.33 2.34
N PHE A 65 -11.44 10.85 2.31
CA PHE A 65 -10.26 10.21 1.71
C PHE A 65 -9.55 9.24 2.67
N GLY A 66 -10.11 9.04 3.85
CA GLY A 66 -9.79 7.94 4.75
C GLY A 66 -10.50 6.63 4.37
N ARG A 67 -10.33 5.60 5.18
CA ARG A 67 -11.05 4.33 5.01
C ARG A 67 -12.52 4.54 5.37
N ARG A 68 -13.43 4.26 4.43
CA ARG A 68 -14.89 4.44 4.62
C ARG A 68 -15.56 3.25 5.30
N GLU A 69 -15.04 2.04 5.07
CA GLU A 69 -15.59 0.81 5.64
C GLU A 69 -14.67 0.27 6.74
N PRO A 70 -15.27 -0.23 7.86
CA PRO A 70 -14.53 -0.97 8.87
C PRO A 70 -13.73 -2.11 8.23
N ARG A 71 -12.57 -2.43 8.79
CA ARG A 71 -11.81 -3.60 8.31
C ARG A 71 -12.71 -4.84 8.45
N PRO A 72 -12.78 -5.72 7.44
CA PRO A 72 -13.38 -7.02 7.62
C PRO A 72 -12.74 -7.67 8.84
N ALA A 73 -13.58 -8.17 9.74
CA ALA A 73 -13.09 -8.94 10.88
C ALA A 73 -12.25 -10.11 10.35
N PRO A 74 -11.16 -10.50 11.03
CA PRO A 74 -10.43 -11.70 10.67
C PRO A 74 -11.42 -12.88 10.67
N LEU A 75 -11.32 -13.72 9.63
CA LEU A 75 -12.16 -14.92 9.52
C LEU A 75 -11.97 -15.80 10.76
N THR A 76 -13.07 -16.38 11.23
CA THR A 76 -12.98 -17.42 12.25
C THR A 76 -12.28 -18.67 11.68
N PRO A 77 -11.68 -19.53 12.51
CA PRO A 77 -11.03 -20.75 12.04
C PRO A 77 -11.97 -21.65 11.21
N GLU A 78 -13.26 -21.69 11.56
CA GLU A 78 -14.28 -22.45 10.85
C GLU A 78 -14.55 -21.86 9.46
N GLU A 79 -14.73 -20.54 9.35
CA GLU A 79 -14.92 -19.84 8.07
C GLU A 79 -13.67 -19.92 7.18
N TRP A 80 -12.48 -19.87 7.78
CA TRP A 80 -11.21 -20.03 7.06
C TRP A 80 -11.06 -21.44 6.47
N SER A 81 -11.49 -22.47 7.22
CA SER A 81 -11.49 -23.86 6.76
C SER A 81 -12.52 -24.09 5.66
N ALA A 82 -13.72 -23.51 5.79
CA ALA A 82 -14.78 -23.60 4.79
C ALA A 82 -14.38 -22.92 3.48
N GLN A 83 -13.71 -21.76 3.54
CA GLN A 83 -13.21 -21.06 2.37
C GLN A 83 -12.14 -21.85 1.60
N GLN A 84 -11.22 -22.52 2.31
CA GLN A 84 -10.23 -23.39 1.65
C GLN A 84 -10.85 -24.61 1.00
N ASN A 85 -11.84 -25.22 1.65
CA ASN A 85 -12.55 -26.37 1.08
C ASN A 85 -13.38 -25.96 -0.16
N ALA A 86 -13.95 -24.74 -0.17
CA ALA A 86 -14.67 -24.20 -1.33
C ALA A 86 -13.72 -23.90 -2.51
N VAL A 87 -12.54 -23.34 -2.25
CA VAL A 87 -11.52 -23.08 -3.29
C VAL A 87 -10.93 -24.39 -3.84
N ALA A 88 -10.79 -25.41 -3.00
CA ALA A 88 -10.33 -26.73 -3.44
C ALA A 88 -11.37 -27.50 -4.27
N GLY A 89 -12.67 -27.21 -4.11
CA GLY A 89 -13.76 -27.85 -4.85
C GLY A 89 -13.97 -27.32 -6.28
N ASP A 90 -13.51 -26.11 -6.59
CA ASP A 90 -13.68 -25.47 -7.91
C ASP A 90 -12.58 -25.86 -8.92
N GLY A 91 -11.60 -26.67 -8.49
CA GLY A 91 -10.46 -27.11 -9.32
C GLY A 91 -10.71 -28.37 -10.16
N ASP A 92 -11.81 -29.08 -9.97
CA ASP A 92 -12.07 -30.38 -10.62
C ASP A 92 -12.89 -30.28 -11.92
N ASP A 93 -13.52 -29.15 -12.23
CA ASP A 93 -14.34 -28.99 -13.46
C ASP A 93 -13.57 -28.47 -14.69
N ALA A 94 -12.26 -28.19 -14.57
CA ALA A 94 -11.44 -27.66 -15.67
C ALA A 94 -10.57 -28.70 -16.42
N LYS A 95 -10.87 -30.01 -16.29
CA LYS A 95 -10.26 -31.06 -17.14
C LYS A 95 -11.30 -31.69 -18.06
N GLY A 96 -11.69 -30.95 -19.09
CA GLY A 96 -12.59 -31.44 -20.12
C GLY A 96 -12.27 -30.87 -21.51
N GLY A 97 -11.31 -31.48 -22.19
CA GLY A 97 -11.27 -31.59 -23.67
C GLY A 97 -10.86 -30.35 -24.48
N SER A 98 -9.73 -30.47 -25.18
CA SER A 98 -9.73 -30.65 -26.64
C SER A 98 -8.29 -30.55 -27.13
N ASP A 99 -7.87 -31.62 -27.81
CA ASP A 99 -6.64 -31.68 -28.59
C ASP A 99 -6.55 -30.50 -29.56
N GLY A 100 -5.38 -29.85 -29.55
CA GLY A 100 -5.05 -28.71 -30.38
C GLY A 100 -3.57 -28.75 -30.73
N ASP A 101 -3.16 -29.80 -31.43
CA ASP A 101 -1.89 -29.91 -32.11
C ASP A 101 -1.73 -28.74 -33.11
N THR A 102 -0.91 -27.75 -32.73
CA THR A 102 -0.22 -26.88 -33.67
C THR A 102 1.19 -26.63 -33.15
N GLY A 103 1.98 -27.71 -33.13
CA GLY A 103 3.42 -27.64 -32.97
C GLY A 103 4.08 -26.94 -34.15
N LYS A 104 4.15 -25.60 -34.10
CA LYS A 104 5.00 -24.81 -34.98
C LYS A 104 6.45 -25.00 -34.50
N GLU A 105 7.23 -25.78 -35.25
CA GLU A 105 8.67 -25.96 -35.00
C GLU A 105 9.38 -24.60 -34.95
N PRO A 106 10.22 -24.33 -33.94
CA PRO A 106 11.22 -23.29 -34.04
C PRO A 106 12.44 -23.84 -34.79
N GLU A 107 12.64 -23.41 -36.03
CA GLU A 107 13.92 -23.63 -36.72
C GLU A 107 15.05 -23.00 -35.90
N THR A 108 15.88 -23.87 -35.33
CA THR A 108 17.16 -23.53 -34.75
C THR A 108 18.10 -23.09 -35.87
N VAL A 109 18.38 -21.78 -35.96
CA VAL A 109 19.51 -21.30 -36.76
C VAL A 109 20.79 -21.75 -36.05
N SER A 110 21.35 -22.85 -36.53
CA SER A 110 22.70 -23.31 -36.19
C SER A 110 23.74 -22.31 -36.68
N ALA A 111 24.75 -22.09 -35.85
CA ALA A 111 25.97 -21.37 -36.19
C ALA A 111 26.72 -22.02 -37.38
N GLY A 112 27.39 -21.18 -38.17
CA GLY A 112 28.32 -21.51 -39.24
C GLY A 112 28.95 -20.25 -39.81
#